data_AF-A0A5C7MGQ1-F1
#
_entry.id   AF-A0A5C7MGQ1-F1
#
_cell.length_a   1.000
_cell.length_b   1.000
_cell.length_c   1.000
_cell.angle_alpha   90.00
_cell.angle_beta   90.00
_cell.angle_gamma   90.00
#
_symmetry.space_group_name_H-M   'P 1'
#
loop_
_entity.id
_entity.type
_entity.pdbx_description
1 polymer ?
#
loop_
_entity_poly.entity_id
_entity_poly.type
_entity_poly.pdbx_seq_one_letter_code
_entity_poly.pdbx_strand_id
1 'polypeptide(L)' 'MAFKAHTAKEATASHAAYYKKLSWQERLKIALYLNSIAYNFPSTQAPRMDRTKFAVRNHNNG' A
#
# COMPACT_ATOMS: atom_id res chain seq x y z
N MET A 1 -10.04 -24.06 5.24
CA MET A 1 -9.74 -22.87 4.43
C MET A 1 -9.25 -23.36 3.07
N ALA A 2 -10.14 -23.48 2.07
CA ALA A 2 -9.75 -23.93 0.73
C ALA A 2 -9.37 -22.71 -0.11
N PHE A 3 -8.16 -22.70 -0.66
CA PHE A 3 -7.73 -21.68 -1.61
C PHE A 3 -8.63 -21.77 -2.86
N LYS A 4 -9.45 -20.75 -3.09
CA LYS A 4 -10.21 -20.65 -4.34
C LYS A 4 -9.28 -20.06 -5.40
N ALA A 5 -8.99 -20.84 -6.43
CA ALA A 5 -8.26 -20.37 -7.60
C ALA A 5 -9.14 -19.37 -8.37
N HIS A 6 -9.04 -18.10 -8.02
CA HIS A 6 -9.64 -17.01 -8.78
C HIS A 6 -8.69 -16.59 -9.90
N THR A 7 -9.23 -16.23 -11.07
CA THR A 7 -8.42 -15.59 -12.10
C THR A 7 -7.95 -14.22 -11.60
N ALA A 8 -6.79 -13.74 -12.05
CA ALA A 8 -6.25 -12.44 -11.63
C ALA A 8 -7.24 -11.29 -11.86
N LYS A 9 -8.08 -11.39 -12.90
CA LYS A 9 -9.13 -10.44 -13.24
C LYS A 9 -10.30 -10.44 -12.24
N GLU A 10 -10.72 -11.62 -11.79
CA GLU A 10 -11.78 -11.77 -10.78
C GLU A 10 -11.32 -11.37 -9.38
N ALA A 11 -10.07 -11.69 -9.05
CA ALA A 11 -9.46 -11.24 -7.81
C ALA A 11 -9.38 -9.71 -7.79
N THR A 12 -8.81 -9.07 -8.80
CA THR A 12 -8.70 -7.59 -8.84
C THR A 12 -10.06 -6.89 -8.76
N ALA A 13 -11.10 -7.40 -9.45
CA ALA A 13 -12.44 -6.82 -9.40
C ALA A 13 -13.09 -6.89 -8.00
N SER A 14 -12.98 -8.04 -7.32
CA SER A 14 -13.59 -8.24 -5.99
C SER A 14 -12.89 -7.44 -4.89
N HIS A 15 -11.55 -7.41 -4.91
CA HIS A 15 -10.77 -6.65 -3.93
C HIS A 15 -10.94 -5.15 -4.12
N ALA A 16 -11.00 -4.66 -5.37
CA ALA A 16 -11.27 -3.24 -5.64
C ALA A 16 -12.65 -2.80 -5.11
N ALA A 17 -13.69 -3.64 -5.29
CA ALA A 17 -15.02 -3.35 -4.76
C ALA A 17 -15.07 -3.36 -3.22
N TYR A 18 -14.31 -4.26 -2.58
CA TYR A 18 -14.18 -4.33 -1.13
C TYR A 18 -13.44 -3.09 -0.57
N TYR A 19 -12.27 -2.75 -1.12
CA TYR A 19 -11.51 -1.58 -0.68
C TYR A 19 -12.27 -0.27 -0.89
N LYS A 20 -13.07 -0.15 -1.96
CA LYS A 20 -13.91 1.03 -2.21
C LYS A 20 -14.92 1.32 -1.10
N LYS A 21 -15.35 0.31 -0.34
CA LYS A 21 -16.31 0.47 0.78
C LYS A 21 -15.65 0.88 2.09
N LEU A 22 -14.33 0.69 2.21
CA LEU A 22 -13.57 1.02 3.41
C LEU A 22 -13.25 2.52 3.47
N SER A 23 -13.15 3.03 4.69
CA SER A 23 -12.62 4.37 4.96
C SER A 23 -11.14 4.46 4.55
N TRP A 24 -10.66 5.67 4.29
CA TRP A 24 -9.26 5.86 3.91
C TRP A 24 -8.30 5.42 5.04
N GLN A 25 -8.70 5.53 6.31
CA GLN A 25 -7.92 5.08 7.46
C GLN A 25 -7.74 3.56 7.46
N GLU A 26 -8.81 2.82 7.19
CA GLU A 26 -8.76 1.35 7.11
C GLU A 26 -7.91 0.90 5.92
N ARG A 27 -8.03 1.58 4.77
CA ARG A 27 -7.16 1.32 3.61
C ARG A 27 -5.69 1.51 3.94
N LEU A 28 -5.35 2.57 4.67
CA LEU A 28 -3.96 2.83 5.10
C LEU A 28 -3.45 1.76 6.07
N LYS A 29 -4.28 1.28 7.01
CA LYS A 29 -3.89 0.19 7.92
C LYS A 29 -3.59 -1.11 7.15
N ILE A 30 -4.42 -1.45 6.17
CA ILE A 30 -4.22 -2.64 5.33
C ILE A 30 -2.95 -2.48 4.49
N ALA A 31 -2.74 -1.33 3.85
CA ALA A 31 -1.54 -1.05 3.09
C ALA A 31 -0.27 -1.13 3.96
N LEU A 32 -0.33 -0.59 5.18
CA LEU A 32 0.77 -0.67 6.14
C LEU A 32 1.11 -2.12 6.50
N TYR A 33 0.10 -2.94 6.78
CA TYR A 33 0.29 -4.36 7.08
C TYR A 33 0.89 -5.14 5.91
N LEU A 34 0.41 -4.91 4.68
CA LEU A 34 0.97 -5.55 3.49
C LEU A 34 2.43 -5.12 3.25
N ASN A 35 2.73 -3.84 3.45
CA ASN A 35 4.10 -3.33 3.37
C ASN A 35 4.99 -3.92 4.47
N SER A 36 4.47 -4.09 5.68
CA SER A 36 5.24 -4.64 6.81
C SER A 36 5.68 -6.07 6.54
N ILE A 37 4.82 -6.88 5.90
CA ILE A 37 5.17 -8.22 5.43
C ILE A 37 6.20 -8.15 4.29
N ALA A 38 5.96 -7.31 3.27
CA ALA A 38 6.80 -7.25 2.08
C ALA A 38 8.23 -6.79 2.38
N TYR A 39 8.39 -5.83 3.30
CA TYR A 39 9.67 -5.23 3.66
C TYR A 39 10.17 -5.66 5.04
N ASN A 40 9.52 -6.65 5.66
CA ASN A 40 9.89 -7.25 6.93
C ASN A 40 10.18 -6.23 8.06
N PHE A 41 9.26 -5.28 8.26
CA PHE A 41 9.33 -4.30 9.35
C PHE A 41 8.16 -4.47 10.32
N PRO A 42 8.29 -4.12 11.61
CA PRO A 42 7.17 -4.18 12.54
C PRO A 42 6.12 -3.11 12.22
N SER A 43 4.84 -3.49 12.15
CA SER A 43 3.71 -2.59 11.85
C SER A 43 3.54 -1.43 12.84
N THR A 44 4.15 -1.52 14.02
CA THR A 44 4.20 -0.46 15.04
C THR A 44 5.26 0.59 14.76
N GLN A 45 6.22 0.29 13.89
CA GLN A 45 7.37 1.15 13.60
C GLN A 45 7.63 1.15 12.10
N ALA A 46 6.74 1.84 11.38
CA ALA A 46 6.90 2.05 9.94
C ALA A 46 8.28 2.69 9.67
N PRO A 47 9.04 2.21 8.67
CA PRO A 47 10.32 2.79 8.32
C PRO A 47 10.11 4.26 7.94
N ARG A 48 10.92 5.14 8.53
CA ARG A 48 10.88 6.56 8.23
C ARG A 48 11.22 6.76 6.75
N MET A 49 10.32 7.41 6.03
CA MET A 49 10.55 7.76 4.63
C MET A 49 11.76 8.69 4.54
N ASP A 50 12.78 8.28 3.79
CA ASP A 50 13.89 9.16 3.44
C ASP A 50 13.42 10.18 2.38
N ARG A 51 13.10 11.39 2.83
CA ARG A 51 12.60 12.47 1.99
C ARG A 51 13.67 13.04 1.05
N THR A 52 14.95 12.73 1.27
CA THR A 52 16.04 13.21 0.40
C THR A 52 16.03 12.54 -0.96
N LYS A 53 15.52 11.30 -1.06
CA LYS A 53 15.38 10.56 -2.32
C LYS A 53 14.22 11.06 -3.20
N PHE A 54 13.27 11.76 -2.60
CA PHE A 54 12.07 12.27 -3.27
C PHE A 54 12.06 13.80 -3.41
N ALA A 55 13.18 14.45 -3.13
CA ALA A 55 13.30 15.89 -3.29
C ALA A 55 13.19 16.25 -4.78
N VAL A 56 12.15 16.99 -5.13
CA VAL A 56 12.01 17.61 -6.46
C VAL A 56 13.14 18.64 -6.60
N ARG A 57 14.05 18.42 -7.56
CA ARG A 57 15.04 19.44 -7.93
C ARG A 57 14.29 20.65 -8.46
N ASN A 58 14.30 21.74 -7.70
CA ASN A 58 13.76 23.01 -8.17
C ASN A 58 14.70 23.56 -9.25
N HIS A 59 14.30 23.50 -10.52
CA HIS A 59 14.98 24.20 -11.60
C HIS A 59 14.60 25.69 -11.51
N ASN A 60 15.32 26.46 -10.69
CA ASN A 60 15.31 27.91 -10.82
C ASN A 60 16.12 28.27 -12.07
N ASN A 61 15.43 28.46 -13.21
CA ASN A 61 16.01 29.22 -14.32
C ASN A 61 15.93 30.70 -13.93
N GLY A 62 17.09 31.29 -13.65
CA GLY A 62 17.26 32.74 -13.50
C GLY A 62 17.23 33.46 -14.83
#